data_AF-A0A9D5U5A8-F1
#
_entry.id   AF-A0A9D5U5A8-F1
#
_cell.length_a   1.000
_cell.length_b   1.000
_cell.length_c   1.000
_cell.angle_alpha   90.00
_cell.angle_beta   90.00
_cell.angle_gamma   90.00
#
_symmetry.space_group_name_H-M   'P 1'
#
loop_
_entity.id
_entity.type
_entity.pdbx_description
1 polymer ?
#
loop_
_entity_poly.entity_id
_entity_poly.type
_entity_poly.pdbx_seq_one_letter_code
_entity_poly.pdbx_strand_id
1 'polypeptide(L)'
;MTRNVDNLGIGALYGSFNVELSEGEPTLTTSDVGKAVVLSDDNTIGIGSDGDRLLGRLEAIEDELATVQVAGVVRLSLAEGKTAPDVGDGVVVDGAGAAYQAPALGGNDPAGGNVARGVTLAVDATAGTADILL
;
A
#
# COMPACT_ATOMS: atom_id res chain seq x y z
N MET A 1 14.23 -27.84 12.16
CA MET A 1 14.86 -26.94 11.17
C MET A 1 13.77 -26.00 10.70
N THR A 2 13.70 -24.79 11.25
CA THR A 2 12.71 -23.80 10.84
C THR A 2 13.26 -23.09 9.61
N ARG A 3 12.60 -23.22 8.46
CA ARG A 3 12.96 -22.43 7.27
C ARG A 3 12.39 -21.02 7.48
N ASN A 4 13.27 -20.02 7.48
CA ASN A 4 12.86 -18.64 7.35
C ASN A 4 12.61 -18.38 5.87
N VAL A 5 11.35 -18.26 5.46
CA VAL A 5 10.96 -17.93 4.09
C VAL A 5 10.54 -16.48 4.09
N ASP A 6 11.33 -15.62 3.45
CA ASP A 6 10.94 -14.24 3.20
C ASP A 6 10.16 -14.19 1.89
N ASN A 7 8.93 -13.69 1.96
CA ASN A 7 8.05 -13.62 0.80
C ASN A 7 8.20 -12.29 0.03
N LEU A 8 8.93 -11.32 0.58
CA LEU A 8 9.05 -9.98 -0.01
C LEU A 8 9.57 -10.02 -1.46
N GLY A 9 8.85 -9.35 -2.36
CA GLY A 9 9.23 -9.21 -3.77
C GLY A 9 8.92 -10.42 -4.65
N ILE A 10 8.35 -11.50 -4.10
CA ILE A 10 7.93 -12.64 -4.92
C ILE A 10 6.83 -12.19 -5.89
N GLY A 11 7.09 -12.40 -7.18
CA GLY A 11 6.15 -12.07 -8.26
C GLY A 11 6.01 -10.57 -8.52
N ALA A 12 6.99 -9.76 -8.11
CA ALA A 12 6.92 -8.30 -8.25
C ALA A 12 6.71 -7.84 -9.69
N LEU A 13 5.69 -7.01 -9.90
CA LEU A 13 5.51 -6.19 -11.09
C LEU A 13 5.68 -4.73 -10.70
N TYR A 14 6.53 -4.01 -11.42
CA TYR A 14 6.78 -2.59 -11.20
C TYR A 14 6.15 -1.76 -12.31
N GLY A 15 5.48 -0.68 -11.92
CA GLY A 15 4.95 0.34 -12.82
C GLY A 15 5.57 1.70 -12.52
N SER A 16 5.75 2.51 -13.57
CA SER A 16 6.21 3.89 -13.44
C SER A 16 5.04 4.85 -13.56
N PHE A 17 4.95 5.80 -12.64
CA PHE A 17 3.86 6.76 -12.52
C PHE A 17 4.42 8.14 -12.24
N ASN A 18 3.69 9.17 -12.68
CA ASN A 18 3.97 10.53 -12.25
C ASN A 18 3.59 10.69 -10.77
N VAL A 19 4.33 11.52 -10.06
CA VAL A 19 4.02 11.90 -8.68
C VAL A 19 3.01 13.04 -8.70
N GLU A 20 2.01 12.97 -7.83
CA GLU A 20 1.07 14.07 -7.63
C GLU A 20 1.83 15.34 -7.21
N LEU A 21 1.45 16.48 -7.75
CA LEU A 21 2.07 17.76 -7.42
C LEU A 21 1.16 18.57 -6.50
N SER A 22 1.73 19.19 -5.49
CA SER A 22 1.08 20.19 -4.65
C SER A 22 1.81 21.52 -4.79
N GLU A 23 1.10 22.55 -5.23
CA GLU A 23 1.67 23.89 -5.48
C GLU A 23 2.89 23.88 -6.43
N GLY A 24 2.97 22.88 -7.31
CA GLY A 24 4.06 22.71 -8.28
C GLY A 24 5.24 21.86 -7.78
N GLU A 25 5.17 21.33 -6.57
CA GLU A 25 6.20 20.46 -5.99
C GLU A 25 5.69 19.02 -5.81
N PRO A 26 6.53 17.99 -6.02
CA PRO A 26 6.14 16.59 -5.79
C PRO A 26 5.70 16.33 -4.34
N THR A 27 4.55 15.66 -4.18
CA THR A 27 4.03 15.29 -2.85
C THR A 27 4.79 14.13 -2.20
N LEU A 28 5.56 13.38 -2.99
CA LEU A 28 6.39 12.26 -2.54
C LEU A 28 7.87 12.62 -2.67
N THR A 29 8.67 12.07 -1.76
CA THR A 29 10.12 12.24 -1.71
C THR A 29 10.82 10.91 -1.53
N THR A 30 12.15 10.90 -1.60
CA THR A 30 12.95 9.69 -1.32
C THR A 30 12.77 9.15 0.10
N SER A 31 12.32 9.99 1.05
CA SER A 31 12.00 9.56 2.42
C SER A 31 10.72 8.72 2.51
N ASP A 32 9.90 8.71 1.45
CA ASP A 32 8.65 7.97 1.36
C ASP A 32 8.85 6.57 0.74
N VAL A 33 10.05 6.23 0.29
CA VAL A 33 10.35 4.90 -0.26
C VAL A 33 10.02 3.82 0.76
N GLY A 34 9.27 2.83 0.33
CA GLY A 34 8.74 1.74 1.14
C GLY A 34 7.34 1.97 1.69
N LYS A 35 6.78 3.17 1.56
CA LYS A 35 5.41 3.48 1.98
C LYS A 35 4.36 2.92 1.03
N ALA A 36 3.17 2.73 1.58
CA ALA A 36 1.96 2.48 0.82
C ALA A 36 1.58 3.72 0.01
N VAL A 37 1.23 3.54 -1.26
CA VAL A 37 0.78 4.61 -2.16
C VAL A 37 -0.54 4.26 -2.81
N VAL A 38 -1.26 5.28 -3.27
CA VAL A 38 -2.51 5.16 -4.00
C VAL A 38 -2.38 5.72 -5.40
N LEU A 39 -3.31 5.36 -6.27
CA LEU A 39 -3.51 6.05 -7.55
C LEU A 39 -4.41 7.26 -7.28
N SER A 40 -3.89 8.46 -7.50
CA SER A 40 -4.66 9.71 -7.47
C SER A 40 -5.22 10.01 -8.88
N ASP A 41 -5.83 11.17 -9.03
CA ASP A 41 -6.35 11.64 -10.31
C ASP A 41 -5.23 11.79 -11.36
N ASP A 42 -5.63 11.77 -12.63
CA ASP A 42 -4.74 11.93 -13.80
C ASP A 42 -3.55 10.95 -13.87
N ASN A 43 -3.74 9.73 -13.36
CA ASN A 43 -2.72 8.66 -13.37
C ASN A 43 -1.43 9.07 -12.63
N THR A 44 -1.59 9.89 -11.59
CA THR A 44 -0.53 10.24 -10.65
C THR A 44 -0.61 9.39 -9.39
N ILE A 45 0.46 9.36 -8.61
CA ILE A 45 0.50 8.64 -7.32
C ILE A 45 0.79 9.58 -6.16
N GLY A 46 0.30 9.20 -4.99
CA GLY A 46 0.50 9.93 -3.73
C GLY A 46 0.29 9.01 -2.53
N ILE A 47 0.37 9.59 -1.33
CA ILE A 47 0.08 8.86 -0.09
C ILE A 47 -1.43 8.58 0.06
N GLY A 48 -2.29 9.42 -0.54
CA GLY A 48 -3.73 9.30 -0.45
C GLY A 48 -4.29 9.77 0.89
N SER A 49 -5.57 9.46 1.10
CA SER A 49 -6.32 9.71 2.33
C SER A 49 -6.63 8.41 3.07
N ASP A 50 -7.00 8.54 4.35
CA ASP A 50 -7.43 7.41 5.17
C ASP A 50 -8.60 6.65 4.54
N GLY A 51 -8.43 5.34 4.35
CA GLY A 51 -9.42 4.46 3.75
C GLY A 51 -9.31 4.33 2.22
N ASP A 52 -8.39 5.03 1.57
CA ASP A 52 -8.21 4.94 0.13
C ASP A 52 -7.68 3.56 -0.31
N ARG A 53 -8.02 3.19 -1.55
CA ARG A 53 -7.60 1.92 -2.14
C ARG A 53 -6.10 1.96 -2.40
N LEU A 54 -5.38 1.04 -1.77
CA LEU A 54 -3.96 0.79 -2.02
C LEU A 54 -3.69 0.62 -3.52
N LEU A 55 -2.63 1.22 -4.04
CA LEU A 55 -2.07 0.90 -5.35
C LEU A 55 -0.95 -0.14 -5.21
N GLY A 56 -0.03 0.12 -4.28
CA GLY A 56 1.15 -0.68 -4.09
C GLY A 56 2.15 -0.05 -3.13
N ARG A 57 3.41 -0.45 -3.26
CA ARG A 57 4.53 0.07 -2.45
C ARG A 57 5.45 0.94 -3.30
N LEU A 58 5.83 2.11 -2.80
CA LEU A 58 6.82 2.96 -3.47
C LEU A 58 8.22 2.32 -3.37
N GLU A 59 8.88 2.09 -4.50
CA GLU A 59 10.20 1.44 -4.55
C GLU A 59 11.33 2.40 -4.89
N ALA A 60 11.05 3.36 -5.76
CA ALA A 60 12.00 4.40 -6.15
C ALA A 60 11.26 5.66 -6.57
N ILE A 61 11.94 6.80 -6.46
CA ILE A 61 11.44 8.11 -6.89
C ILE A 61 12.61 8.98 -7.29
N GLU A 62 12.45 9.71 -8.39
CA GLU A 62 13.35 10.75 -8.87
C GLU A 62 12.49 11.88 -9.42
N ASP A 63 12.49 13.01 -8.69
CA ASP A 63 11.63 14.17 -8.94
C ASP A 63 10.14 13.78 -9.11
N GLU A 64 9.57 14.04 -10.29
CA GLU A 64 8.16 13.82 -10.60
C GLU A 64 7.85 12.39 -11.07
N LEU A 65 8.83 11.48 -11.11
CA LEU A 65 8.67 10.12 -11.59
C LEU A 65 8.96 9.10 -10.49
N ALA A 66 8.03 8.18 -10.27
CA ALA A 66 8.11 7.16 -9.25
C ALA A 66 7.90 5.75 -9.81
N THR A 67 8.56 4.78 -9.20
CA THR A 67 8.40 3.35 -9.46
C THR A 67 7.67 2.71 -8.30
N VAL A 68 6.56 2.03 -8.59
CA VAL A 68 5.70 1.39 -7.60
C VAL A 68 5.65 -0.11 -7.88
N GLN A 69 5.81 -0.94 -6.85
CA GLN A 69 5.46 -2.35 -6.94
C GLN A 69 3.94 -2.49 -6.85
N VAL A 70 3.30 -2.86 -7.96
CA VAL A 70 1.83 -2.91 -8.11
C VAL A 70 1.24 -4.32 -8.06
N ALA A 71 2.09 -5.35 -8.10
CA ALA A 71 1.70 -6.75 -7.96
C ALA A 71 2.77 -7.57 -7.23
N GLY A 72 2.39 -8.78 -6.80
CA GLY A 72 3.26 -9.67 -6.04
C GLY A 72 3.23 -9.35 -4.55
N VAL A 73 4.16 -9.92 -3.79
CA VAL A 73 4.18 -9.73 -2.34
C VAL A 73 4.94 -8.46 -1.97
N VAL A 74 4.26 -7.55 -1.29
CA VAL A 74 4.84 -6.34 -0.70
C VAL A 74 4.85 -6.45 0.81
N ARG A 75 5.82 -5.80 1.46
CA ARG A 75 5.82 -5.59 2.91
C ARG A 75 5.51 -4.13 3.20
N LEU A 76 4.43 -3.89 3.93
CA LEU A 76 3.98 -2.55 4.31
C LEU A 76 3.99 -2.37 5.82
N SER A 77 4.28 -1.16 6.27
CA SER A 77 4.08 -0.75 7.66
C SER A 77 2.59 -0.75 7.98
N LEU A 78 2.25 -1.08 9.22
CA LEU A 78 0.89 -1.03 9.75
C LEU A 78 0.63 0.32 10.40
N ALA A 79 -0.57 0.86 10.16
CA ALA A 79 -0.97 2.15 10.69
C ALA A 79 -1.17 2.11 12.22
N GLU A 80 -0.54 3.04 12.94
CA GLU A 80 -0.66 3.12 14.39
C GLU A 80 -2.08 3.55 14.80
N GLY A 81 -2.65 2.90 15.83
CA GLY A 81 -3.98 3.22 16.33
C GLY A 81 -5.15 2.74 15.45
N LYS A 82 -4.85 2.06 14.33
CA LYS A 82 -5.84 1.40 13.46
C LYS A 82 -5.85 -0.11 13.72
N THR A 83 -6.92 -0.78 13.28
CA THR A 83 -6.99 -2.24 13.37
C THR A 83 -6.00 -2.87 12.38
N ALA A 84 -5.06 -3.65 12.89
CA ALA A 84 -4.17 -4.45 12.06
C ALA A 84 -4.98 -5.54 11.31
N PRO A 85 -4.64 -5.85 10.05
CA PRO A 85 -5.30 -6.93 9.30
C PRO A 85 -4.94 -8.30 9.89
N ASP A 86 -5.86 -9.25 9.77
CA ASP A 86 -5.56 -10.67 9.98
C ASP A 86 -5.15 -11.34 8.66
N VAL A 87 -4.55 -12.53 8.73
CA VAL A 87 -4.23 -13.33 7.54
C VAL A 87 -5.52 -13.64 6.77
N GLY A 88 -5.52 -13.33 5.47
CA GLY A 88 -6.69 -13.45 4.60
C GLY A 88 -7.43 -12.13 4.36
N ASP A 89 -7.20 -11.11 5.20
CA ASP A 89 -7.86 -9.82 5.05
C ASP A 89 -7.24 -8.98 3.94
N GLY A 90 -8.06 -8.13 3.33
CA GLY A 90 -7.60 -7.04 2.46
C GLY A 90 -7.32 -5.77 3.26
N VAL A 91 -6.54 -4.87 2.67
CA VAL A 91 -6.08 -3.63 3.32
C VAL A 91 -6.48 -2.38 2.55
N VAL A 92 -6.42 -1.26 3.25
CA VAL A 92 -6.51 0.12 2.73
C VAL A 92 -5.38 0.95 3.33
N VAL A 93 -5.12 2.14 2.77
CA VAL A 93 -4.08 3.05 3.30
C VAL A 93 -4.62 3.96 4.40
N ASP A 94 -3.74 4.46 5.27
CA ASP A 94 -4.09 5.39 6.35
C ASP A 94 -3.90 6.89 6.01
N GLY A 95 -3.44 7.20 4.80
CA GLY A 95 -3.09 8.57 4.41
C GLY A 95 -1.78 9.09 5.03
N ALA A 96 -1.00 8.25 5.72
CA ALA A 96 0.35 8.52 6.19
C ALA A 96 1.41 7.57 5.60
N GLY A 97 0.99 6.66 4.72
CA GLY A 97 1.83 5.73 3.98
C GLY A 97 1.97 4.37 4.65
N ALA A 98 1.07 4.04 5.57
CA ALA A 98 0.92 2.71 6.15
C ALA A 98 -0.42 2.08 5.72
N ALA A 99 -0.56 0.79 5.99
CA ALA A 99 -1.76 0.02 5.67
C ALA A 99 -2.49 -0.42 6.94
N TYR A 100 -3.80 -0.63 6.86
CA TYR A 100 -4.58 -1.23 7.93
C TYR A 100 -5.72 -2.08 7.36
N GLN A 101 -6.40 -2.85 8.22
CA GLN A 101 -7.50 -3.70 7.83
C GLN A 101 -8.60 -2.90 7.12
N ALA A 102 -8.98 -3.31 5.91
CA ALA A 102 -10.07 -2.67 5.20
C ALA A 102 -11.38 -2.74 6.03
N PRO A 103 -12.15 -1.64 6.14
CA PRO A 103 -13.36 -1.64 6.92
C PRO A 103 -14.39 -2.63 6.34
N ALA A 104 -15.10 -3.34 7.22
CA ALA A 104 -16.16 -4.25 6.83
C ALA A 104 -17.31 -3.49 6.13
N LEU A 105 -17.82 -4.05 5.04
CA LEU A 105 -19.00 -3.52 4.36
C LEU A 105 -20.27 -3.93 5.11
N GLY A 106 -21.14 -2.96 5.40
CA GLY A 106 -22.38 -3.19 6.16
C GLY A 106 -23.52 -3.87 5.39
N GLY A 107 -23.32 -4.28 4.14
CA GLY A 107 -24.37 -4.94 3.36
C GLY A 107 -23.97 -5.30 1.93
N ASN A 108 -23.81 -4.30 1.06
CA ASN A 108 -23.49 -4.48 -0.36
C ASN A 108 -22.20 -3.74 -0.73
N ASP A 109 -21.57 -4.14 -1.83
CA ASP A 109 -20.46 -3.40 -2.41
C ASP A 109 -20.93 -1.99 -2.84
N PRO A 110 -20.16 -0.94 -2.52
CA PRO A 110 -20.45 0.41 -2.99
C PRO A 110 -20.25 0.49 -4.52
N ALA A 111 -20.78 1.55 -5.13
CA ALA A 111 -20.46 1.86 -6.52
C ALA A 111 -18.94 2.05 -6.67
N GLY A 112 -18.30 1.30 -7.58
CA GLY A 112 -16.84 1.22 -7.69
C GLY A 112 -16.18 0.02 -6.98
N GLY A 113 -16.99 -0.82 -6.30
CA GLY A 113 -16.57 -2.06 -5.67
C GLY A 113 -15.91 -1.87 -4.31
N ASN A 114 -15.63 -2.99 -3.63
CA ASN A 114 -14.91 -2.98 -2.35
C ASN A 114 -13.53 -2.30 -2.46
N VAL A 115 -13.21 -1.42 -1.51
CA VAL A 115 -11.92 -0.69 -1.46
C VAL A 115 -10.77 -1.56 -0.98
N ALA A 116 -11.06 -2.68 -0.30
CA ALA A 116 -10.06 -3.64 0.16
C ALA A 116 -9.21 -4.15 -1.02
N ARG A 117 -7.88 -4.09 -0.86
CA ARG A 117 -6.95 -4.63 -1.85
C ARG A 117 -6.01 -5.66 -1.24
N GLY A 118 -5.67 -6.64 -2.07
CA GLY A 118 -4.71 -7.68 -1.78
C GLY A 118 -5.20 -8.68 -0.74
N VAL A 119 -4.31 -9.59 -0.37
CA VAL A 119 -4.55 -10.61 0.66
C VAL A 119 -3.36 -10.61 1.62
N THR A 120 -3.64 -10.39 2.91
CA THR A 120 -2.63 -10.46 3.96
C THR A 120 -2.14 -11.89 4.12
N LEU A 121 -0.84 -12.12 3.95
CA LEU A 121 -0.19 -13.42 4.06
C LEU A 121 0.43 -13.65 5.43
N ALA A 122 0.98 -12.60 6.03
CA ALA A 122 1.63 -12.64 7.33
C ALA A 122 1.59 -11.26 7.99
N VAL A 123 1.59 -11.26 9.33
CA VAL A 123 1.58 -10.06 10.16
C VAL A 123 2.68 -10.19 11.20
N ASP A 124 3.59 -9.23 11.25
CA ASP A 124 4.57 -9.08 12.31
C ASP A 124 4.18 -7.91 13.19
N ALA A 125 3.50 -8.21 14.30
CA ALA A 125 3.06 -7.21 15.26
C ALA A 125 4.23 -6.57 16.04
N THR A 126 5.41 -7.20 16.07
CA THR A 126 6.59 -6.65 16.75
C THR A 126 7.28 -5.61 15.86
N ALA A 127 7.43 -5.92 14.58
CA ALA A 127 7.96 -4.99 13.59
C ALA A 127 6.92 -3.94 13.12
N GLY A 128 5.62 -4.19 13.36
CA GLY A 128 4.55 -3.33 12.88
C GLY A 128 4.40 -3.41 11.37
N THR A 129 4.52 -4.59 10.77
CA THR A 129 4.46 -4.78 9.31
C THR A 129 3.58 -5.95 8.90
N ALA A 130 3.06 -5.93 7.68
CA ALA A 130 2.37 -7.06 7.07
C ALA A 130 2.86 -7.33 5.65
N ASP A 131 2.90 -8.61 5.28
CA ASP A 131 3.15 -9.07 3.91
C ASP A 131 1.82 -9.22 3.18
N ILE A 132 1.63 -8.48 2.09
CA ILE A 132 0.38 -8.41 1.32
C ILE A 132 0.64 -8.92 -0.10
N LEU A 133 -0.16 -9.89 -0.56
CA LEU A 133 -0.19 -10.28 -1.98
C LEU A 133 -1.10 -9.31 -2.74
N LEU A 134 -0.53 -8.54 -3.67
CA LEU A 134 -1.22 -7.57 -4.54
C LEU A 134 -1.65 -8.16 -5.88
#